data_AF-A0A1G9CC38-F1
#
_entry.id   AF-A0A1G9CC38-F1
#
_cell.length_a   1.000
_cell.length_b   1.000
_cell.length_c   1.000
_cell.angle_alpha   90.00
_cell.angle_beta   90.00
_cell.angle_gamma   90.00
#
_symmetry.space_group_name_H-M   'P 1'
#
loop_
_entity.id
_entity.type
_entity.pdbx_description
1 polymer ?
#
loop_
_entity_poly.entity_id
_entity_poly.type
_entity_poly.pdbx_seq_one_letter_code
_entity_poly.pdbx_strand_id
1 'polypeptide(L)'
;MADHVITVHSAAGCGDSFGCACGLPLGDRDAAARHAARSGLCPACLGSGQAAPGQDTPGDCEICGGSGSAAARNITVQARVTEDFVRKVAALLPEEFGLGEVVALLRQHMPRSGGMETVLSVAAGMIRYLEVQGHVVLYSAPDFVPAEGIEQNYRDPRWIRITREPYGS
;
A
#
# COMPACT_ATOMS: atom_id res chain seq x y z
N MET A 1 -7.99 26.60 -11.79
CA MET A 1 -8.47 25.34 -11.18
C MET A 1 -9.39 25.72 -10.04
N ALA A 2 -10.65 25.30 -10.06
CA ALA A 2 -11.55 25.55 -8.95
C ALA A 2 -11.08 24.71 -7.75
N ASP A 3 -10.94 25.34 -6.60
CA ASP A 3 -10.63 24.62 -5.37
C ASP A 3 -11.87 23.84 -4.94
N HIS A 4 -11.73 22.51 -4.81
CA HIS A 4 -12.82 21.63 -4.44
C HIS A 4 -12.68 21.27 -2.97
N VAL A 5 -13.37 22.03 -2.12
CA VAL A 5 -13.49 21.73 -0.68
C VAL A 5 -14.92 21.29 -0.43
N ILE A 6 -15.12 20.08 0.09
CA ILE A 6 -16.43 19.57 0.47
C ILE A 6 -16.61 19.76 1.97
N THR A 7 -17.62 20.53 2.35
CA THR A 7 -17.97 20.81 3.74
C THR A 7 -19.18 19.95 4.12
N VAL A 8 -19.11 19.35 5.32
CA VAL A 8 -20.22 18.63 5.92
C VAL A 8 -20.84 19.53 6.98
N HIS A 9 -22.14 19.77 6.86
CA HIS A 9 -22.92 20.50 7.86
C HIS A 9 -23.89 19.53 8.54
N SER A 10 -23.51 19.08 9.73
CA SER A 10 -24.35 18.27 10.61
C SER A 10 -25.20 19.20 11.48
N ALA A 11 -26.49 19.31 11.19
CA ALA A 11 -27.44 19.99 12.06
C ALA A 11 -28.06 18.99 13.04
N ALA A 12 -28.10 19.31 14.33
CA ALA A 12 -28.68 18.42 15.33
C ALA A 12 -30.16 18.11 14.98
N GLY A 13 -30.43 16.89 14.52
CA GLY A 13 -31.77 16.39 14.19
C GLY A 13 -32.22 16.51 12.73
N CYS A 14 -31.41 17.09 11.84
CA CYS A 14 -31.64 17.08 10.39
C CYS A 14 -30.37 16.56 9.74
N GLY A 15 -30.46 15.44 9.00
CA GLY A 15 -29.30 14.70 8.47
C GLY A 15 -28.25 15.58 7.78
N ASP A 16 -27.04 15.03 7.64
CA ASP A 16 -25.90 15.75 7.11
C ASP A 16 -26.19 16.36 5.72
N SER A 17 -25.89 17.66 5.59
CA SER A 17 -25.92 18.36 4.31
C SER A 17 -24.51 18.59 3.79
N PHE A 18 -24.32 18.39 2.48
CA PHE A 18 -23.02 18.43 1.83
C PHE A 18 -22.97 19.57 0.81
N GLY A 19 -21.93 20.39 0.89
CA GLY A 19 -21.69 21.48 -0.05
C GLY A 19 -20.26 21.45 -0.55
N CYS A 20 -20.04 21.76 -1.83
CA CYS A 20 -18.69 21.98 -2.36
C CYS A 20 -18.47 23.47 -2.63
N ALA A 21 -17.26 23.97 -2.36
CA ALA A 21 -16.83 25.34 -2.67
C ALA A 21 -16.99 25.72 -4.16
N CYS A 22 -17.11 24.72 -5.06
CA CYS A 22 -17.46 24.95 -6.46
C CYS A 22 -18.93 25.34 -6.71
N GLY A 23 -19.74 25.49 -5.66
CA GLY A 23 -21.14 25.91 -5.74
C GLY A 23 -22.11 24.78 -6.08
N LEU A 24 -21.66 23.52 -6.16
CA LEU A 24 -22.54 22.38 -6.42
C LEU A 24 -23.19 21.91 -5.11
N PRO A 25 -24.53 21.96 -4.99
CA PRO A 25 -25.23 21.33 -3.87
C PRO A 25 -25.13 19.82 -3.99
N LEU A 26 -24.70 19.15 -2.92
CA LEU A 26 -24.55 17.70 -2.88
C LEU A 26 -25.65 17.16 -1.97
N GLY A 27 -26.70 16.63 -2.58
CA GLY A 27 -27.96 16.29 -1.87
C GLY A 27 -27.84 15.18 -0.83
N ASP A 28 -26.78 14.37 -0.91
CA ASP A 28 -26.49 13.28 0.02
C ASP A 28 -24.99 12.92 0.00
N ARG A 29 -24.61 12.01 0.89
CA ARG A 29 -23.22 11.53 1.02
C ARG A 29 -22.71 10.82 -0.24
N ASP A 30 -23.58 10.13 -0.98
CA ASP A 30 -23.18 9.41 -2.21
C ASP A 30 -22.90 10.40 -3.35
N ALA A 31 -23.69 11.46 -3.47
CA ALA A 31 -23.45 12.57 -4.38
C ALA A 31 -22.13 13.25 -4.04
N ALA A 32 -21.85 13.48 -2.76
CA ALA A 32 -20.58 14.04 -2.29
C ALA A 32 -19.38 13.13 -2.59
N ALA A 33 -19.51 11.82 -2.35
CA ALA A 33 -18.45 10.84 -2.64
C ALA A 33 -18.15 10.74 -4.14
N ARG A 34 -19.18 10.71 -4.99
CA ARG A 34 -19.01 10.73 -6.45
C ARG A 34 -18.33 12.03 -6.92
N HIS A 35 -18.69 13.16 -6.31
CA HIS A 35 -18.08 14.45 -6.62
C HIS A 35 -16.62 14.52 -6.19
N ALA A 36 -16.30 14.02 -5.00
CA ALA A 36 -14.93 13.89 -4.50
C ALA A 36 -14.07 13.06 -5.47
N ALA A 37 -14.54 11.88 -5.88
CA ALA A 37 -13.83 11.01 -6.81
C ALA A 37 -13.54 11.69 -8.16
N ARG A 38 -14.52 12.41 -8.73
CA ARG A 38 -14.33 13.18 -9.98
C ARG A 38 -13.35 14.34 -9.83
N SER A 39 -13.24 14.89 -8.62
CA SER A 39 -12.40 16.05 -8.33
C SER A 39 -11.00 15.67 -7.81
N GLY A 40 -10.63 14.38 -7.83
CA GLY A 40 -9.33 13.90 -7.35
C GLY A 40 -9.19 13.86 -5.82
N LEU A 41 -10.30 13.96 -5.10
CA LEU A 41 -10.37 13.90 -3.64
C LEU A 41 -10.75 12.49 -3.17
N CYS A 42 -10.33 12.14 -1.96
CA CYS A 42 -10.67 10.85 -1.37
C CYS A 42 -12.19 10.75 -1.14
N PRO A 43 -12.90 9.78 -1.73
CA PRO A 43 -14.34 9.65 -1.57
C PRO A 43 -14.76 9.17 -0.17
N ALA A 44 -13.83 8.60 0.61
CA ALA A 44 -14.11 8.09 1.95
C ALA A 44 -14.19 9.22 3.00
N CYS A 45 -13.24 10.18 2.95
CA CYS A 45 -13.22 11.35 3.82
C CYS A 45 -13.70 12.64 3.14
N LEU A 46 -14.20 12.55 1.90
CA LEU A 46 -14.67 13.67 1.09
C LEU A 46 -13.62 14.80 0.91
N GLY A 47 -12.34 14.47 1.02
CA GLY A 47 -11.26 15.45 0.94
C GLY A 47 -10.73 15.98 2.27
N SER A 48 -11.38 15.68 3.40
CA SER A 48 -10.97 16.23 4.71
C SER A 48 -9.67 15.64 5.25
N GLY A 49 -9.28 14.47 4.77
CA GLY A 49 -8.18 13.70 5.35
C GLY A 49 -8.50 13.04 6.69
N GLN A 50 -9.63 13.34 7.31
CA GLN A 50 -10.03 12.82 8.62
C GLN A 50 -11.09 11.72 8.49
N ALA A 51 -11.12 10.80 9.45
CA ALA A 51 -12.19 9.81 9.57
C ALA A 51 -13.57 10.48 9.68
N ALA A 52 -14.59 9.84 9.13
CA ALA A 52 -15.95 10.38 9.19
C ALA A 52 -16.45 10.45 10.64
N PRO A 53 -17.24 11.47 11.01
CA PRO A 53 -17.84 11.57 12.33
C PRO A 53 -18.73 10.35 12.59
N GLY A 54 -18.46 9.63 13.69
CA GLY A 54 -19.14 8.37 14.05
C GLY A 54 -18.20 7.20 14.35
N GLN A 55 -16.90 7.35 14.10
CA GLN A 55 -15.88 6.44 14.61
C GLN A 55 -15.38 6.98 15.95
N ASP A 56 -15.40 6.14 17.00
CA ASP A 56 -15.09 6.51 18.40
C ASP A 56 -13.63 6.99 18.63
N THR A 57 -12.84 7.10 17.57
CA THR A 57 -11.46 7.61 17.61
C THR A 57 -11.26 8.67 16.52
N PRO A 58 -10.97 9.94 16.88
CA PRO A 58 -10.52 10.92 15.91
C PRO A 58 -9.17 10.47 15.35
N GLY A 59 -9.12 10.21 14.05
CA GLY A 59 -7.94 9.68 13.39
C GLY A 59 -7.92 10.03 11.91
N ASP A 60 -6.73 9.93 11.31
CA ASP A 60 -6.55 10.11 9.89
C ASP A 60 -7.37 9.08 9.10
N CYS A 61 -7.91 9.49 7.96
CA CYS A 61 -8.63 8.59 7.08
C CYS A 61 -7.69 7.50 6.57
N GLU A 62 -7.94 6.24 6.96
CA GLU A 62 -7.13 5.08 6.58
C GLU A 62 -7.09 4.85 5.07
N ILE A 63 -8.13 5.29 4.35
CA ILE A 63 -8.21 5.12 2.90
C ILE A 63 -7.20 6.02 2.17
N CYS A 64 -7.02 7.27 2.60
CA CYS A 64 -6.06 8.19 1.97
C CYS A 64 -4.83 8.49 2.83
N GLY A 65 -4.69 7.83 3.99
CA GLY A 65 -3.64 8.07 4.97
C GLY A 65 -3.55 9.54 5.42
N GLY A 66 -4.69 10.19 5.69
CA GLY A 66 -4.69 11.59 6.15
C GLY A 66 -4.64 12.66 5.06
N SER A 67 -4.35 12.31 3.80
CA SER A 67 -4.04 13.29 2.75
C SER A 67 -5.23 14.04 2.13
N GLY A 68 -6.45 13.51 2.26
CA GLY A 68 -7.63 14.04 1.56
C GLY A 68 -7.66 13.81 0.04
N SER A 69 -6.60 13.32 -0.59
CA SER A 69 -6.56 13.12 -2.04
C SER A 69 -6.77 11.66 -2.45
N ALA A 70 -7.46 11.44 -3.58
CA ALA A 70 -7.56 10.13 -4.22
C ALA A 70 -6.20 9.68 -4.80
N ALA A 71 -5.31 10.63 -5.14
CA ALA A 71 -4.01 10.37 -5.75
C ALA A 71 -2.92 9.93 -4.74
N ALA A 72 -3.16 10.10 -3.44
CA ALA A 72 -2.14 9.89 -2.41
C ALA A 72 -1.72 8.43 -2.21
N ARG A 73 -2.47 7.45 -2.76
CA ARG A 73 -2.02 6.05 -2.80
C ARG A 73 -0.95 5.80 -3.87
N ASN A 74 -0.90 6.60 -4.94
CA ASN A 74 0.03 6.36 -6.04
C ASN A 74 1.35 7.16 -5.95
N ILE A 75 1.39 8.28 -5.23
CA ILE A 75 2.55 9.19 -5.27
C ILE A 75 3.47 9.04 -4.03
N THR A 76 2.98 8.61 -2.87
CA THR A 76 3.80 8.64 -1.64
C THR A 76 4.70 7.42 -1.45
N VAL A 77 4.45 6.31 -2.18
CA VAL A 77 5.29 5.11 -2.09
C VAL A 77 6.53 5.20 -2.99
N GLN A 78 6.49 6.02 -4.06
CA GLN A 78 7.66 6.24 -4.93
C GLN A 78 8.80 7.00 -4.24
N ALA A 79 8.53 7.73 -3.16
CA ALA A 79 9.49 8.69 -2.61
C ALA A 79 10.49 8.12 -1.58
N ARG A 80 10.42 6.84 -1.17
CA ARG A 80 11.30 6.32 -0.10
C ARG A 80 11.93 4.94 -0.33
N VAL A 81 11.59 4.22 -1.40
CA VAL A 81 12.23 2.94 -1.72
C VAL A 81 13.42 3.21 -2.64
N THR A 82 14.56 3.58 -2.04
CA THR A 82 15.81 3.74 -2.79
C THR A 82 16.49 2.40 -3.03
N GLU A 83 17.39 2.34 -4.01
CA GLU A 83 18.21 1.14 -4.25
C GLU A 83 19.06 0.75 -3.03
N ASP A 84 19.56 1.75 -2.29
CA ASP A 84 20.28 1.54 -1.03
C ASP A 84 19.39 0.89 0.05
N PHE A 85 18.14 1.34 0.17
CA PHE A 85 17.17 0.71 1.05
C PHE A 85 16.91 -0.75 0.65
N VAL A 86 16.68 -1.02 -0.64
CA VAL A 86 16.48 -2.38 -1.15
C VAL A 86 17.68 -3.27 -0.83
N ARG A 87 18.91 -2.80 -1.06
CA ARG A 87 20.13 -3.54 -0.70
C ARG A 87 20.22 -3.85 0.79
N LYS A 88 19.95 -2.86 1.65
CA LYS A 88 20.00 -3.03 3.12
C LYS A 88 18.98 -4.06 3.60
N VAL A 89 17.74 -3.99 3.12
CA VAL A 89 16.70 -4.95 3.48
C VAL A 89 17.03 -6.34 2.92
N ALA A 90 17.50 -6.42 1.67
CA ALA A 90 17.87 -7.70 1.05
C ALA A 90 19.01 -8.42 1.78
N ALA A 91 19.96 -7.67 2.35
CA ALA A 91 21.08 -8.24 3.11
C ALA A 91 20.62 -8.96 4.40
N LEU A 92 19.46 -8.59 4.94
CA LEU A 92 18.89 -9.19 6.15
C LEU A 92 18.00 -10.40 5.86
N LEU A 93 17.66 -10.64 4.59
CA LEU A 93 16.88 -11.81 4.21
C LEU A 93 17.73 -13.08 4.33
N PRO A 94 17.14 -14.18 4.82
CA PRO A 94 17.79 -15.49 4.81
C PRO A 94 18.12 -15.93 3.38
N GLU A 95 18.92 -16.99 3.26
CA GLU A 95 19.29 -17.58 1.97
C GLU A 95 18.07 -18.00 1.17
N GLU A 96 17.07 -18.56 1.85
CA GLU A 96 15.75 -18.89 1.32
C GLU A 96 14.68 -18.10 2.08
N PHE A 97 13.80 -17.41 1.37
CA PHE A 97 12.77 -16.56 1.98
C PHE A 97 11.43 -16.60 1.21
N GLY A 98 10.35 -16.32 1.92
CA GLY A 98 8.99 -16.18 1.39
C GLY A 98 8.47 -14.75 1.43
N LEU A 99 7.29 -14.51 0.84
CA LEU A 99 6.70 -13.17 0.77
C LEU A 99 6.37 -12.64 2.18
N GLY A 100 5.88 -13.51 3.06
CA GLY A 100 5.56 -13.16 4.44
C GLY A 100 6.76 -12.63 5.23
N GLU A 101 7.94 -13.21 5.02
CA GLU A 101 9.19 -12.80 5.68
C GLU A 101 9.65 -11.41 5.21
N VAL A 102 9.55 -11.14 3.90
CA VAL A 102 9.84 -9.81 3.34
C VAL A 102 8.89 -8.76 3.91
N VAL A 103 7.60 -9.07 4.00
CA VAL A 103 6.59 -8.16 4.58
C VAL A 103 6.88 -7.90 6.06
N ALA A 104 7.21 -8.93 6.84
CA ALA A 104 7.54 -8.80 8.26
C ALA A 104 8.77 -7.90 8.46
N LEU A 105 9.81 -8.07 7.63
CA LEU A 105 11.02 -7.27 7.67
C LEU A 105 10.73 -5.81 7.27
N LEU A 106 10.01 -5.58 6.17
CA LEU A 106 9.66 -4.22 5.73
C LEU A 106 8.82 -3.45 6.77
N ARG A 107 7.95 -4.14 7.53
CA ARG A 107 7.21 -3.51 8.65
C ARG A 107 8.11 -2.96 9.75
N GLN A 108 9.30 -3.53 9.95
CA GLN A 108 10.26 -3.04 10.93
C GLN A 108 11.03 -1.82 10.43
N HIS A 109 11.20 -1.69 9.11
CA HIS A 109 12.05 -0.67 8.49
C HIS A 109 11.28 0.47 7.81
N MET A 110 9.97 0.31 7.58
CA MET A 110 9.12 1.36 7.03
C MET A 110 8.44 2.18 8.13
N PRO A 111 8.25 3.50 7.90
CA PRO A 111 7.46 4.33 8.80
C PRO A 111 6.00 3.83 8.86
N ARG A 112 5.43 3.80 10.07
CA ARG A 112 4.07 3.28 10.38
C ARG A 112 2.91 3.98 9.63
N SER A 113 3.19 5.04 8.90
CA SER A 113 2.19 5.80 8.14
C SER A 113 1.74 5.11 6.83
N GLY A 114 2.39 4.03 6.41
CA GLY A 114 1.94 3.20 5.29
C GLY A 114 1.11 2.01 5.78
N GLY A 115 -0.16 1.92 5.37
CA GLY A 115 -1.02 0.76 5.67
C GLY A 115 -0.48 -0.57 5.12
N MET A 116 -1.10 -1.70 5.49
CA MET A 116 -0.66 -3.04 5.09
C MET A 116 -0.49 -3.22 3.57
N GLU A 117 -1.39 -2.62 2.80
CA GLU A 117 -1.39 -2.63 1.33
C GLU A 117 -0.12 -1.99 0.73
N THR A 118 0.38 -0.92 1.37
CA THR A 118 1.63 -0.27 0.98
C THR A 118 2.83 -1.18 1.18
N VAL A 119 2.89 -1.86 2.33
CA VAL A 119 4.01 -2.78 2.63
C VAL A 119 4.03 -3.95 1.65
N LEU A 120 2.86 -4.51 1.33
CA LEU A 120 2.74 -5.59 0.34
C LEU A 120 3.19 -5.14 -1.05
N SER A 121 2.81 -3.94 -1.47
CA SER A 121 3.22 -3.38 -2.76
C SER A 121 4.74 -3.15 -2.83
N VAL A 122 5.34 -2.66 -1.74
CA VAL A 122 6.81 -2.50 -1.66
C VAL A 122 7.51 -3.87 -1.65
N ALA A 123 6.98 -4.86 -0.92
CA ALA A 123 7.52 -6.21 -0.90
C ALA A 123 7.55 -6.82 -2.31
N ALA A 124 6.44 -6.76 -3.04
CA ALA A 124 6.35 -7.26 -4.40
C ALA A 124 7.31 -6.53 -5.35
N GLY A 125 7.39 -5.20 -5.26
CA GLY A 125 8.32 -4.40 -6.08
C GLY A 125 9.79 -4.70 -5.78
N MET A 126 10.14 -4.87 -4.51
CA MET A 126 11.49 -5.23 -4.06
C MET A 126 11.92 -6.61 -4.58
N ILE A 127 11.07 -7.62 -4.42
CA ILE A 127 11.35 -8.98 -4.90
C ILE A 127 11.53 -8.95 -6.42
N ARG A 128 10.63 -8.27 -7.15
CA ARG A 128 10.72 -8.15 -8.60
C ARG A 128 12.02 -7.47 -9.05
N TYR A 129 12.45 -6.43 -8.33
CA TYR A 129 13.73 -5.78 -8.59
C TYR A 129 14.90 -6.77 -8.44
N LEU A 130 14.94 -7.53 -7.35
CA LEU A 130 16.01 -8.51 -7.11
C LEU A 130 16.03 -9.64 -8.14
N GLU A 131 14.87 -10.10 -8.61
CA GLU A 131 14.77 -11.08 -9.71
C GLU A 131 15.36 -10.53 -11.01
N VAL A 132 14.99 -9.30 -11.40
CA VAL A 132 15.48 -8.67 -12.62
C VAL A 132 17.00 -8.45 -12.57
N GLN A 133 17.55 -8.16 -11.39
CA GLN A 133 19.00 -8.05 -11.19
C GLN A 133 19.73 -9.41 -11.10
N GLY A 134 19.00 -10.53 -11.10
CA GLY A 134 19.58 -11.86 -10.98
C GLY A 134 20.17 -12.15 -9.59
N HIS A 135 19.66 -11.49 -8.55
CA HIS A 135 20.08 -11.73 -7.17
C HIS A 135 19.28 -12.83 -6.48
N VAL A 136 18.07 -13.09 -6.94
CA VAL A 136 17.19 -14.13 -6.40
C VAL A 136 16.48 -14.83 -7.55
N VAL A 137 16.08 -16.07 -7.34
CA VAL A 137 15.24 -16.82 -8.27
C VAL A 137 14.04 -17.40 -7.53
N LEU A 138 12.87 -17.33 -8.16
CA LEU A 138 11.68 -18.01 -7.68
C LEU A 138 11.89 -19.52 -7.80
N TYR A 139 11.92 -20.20 -6.66
CA TYR A 139 12.16 -21.64 -6.59
C TYR A 139 10.85 -22.45 -6.52
N SER A 140 9.74 -21.80 -6.16
CA SER A 140 8.40 -22.42 -6.13
C SER A 140 7.66 -22.48 -7.48
N ALA A 141 8.38 -22.34 -8.60
CA ALA A 141 7.85 -22.69 -9.92
C ALA A 141 7.66 -24.22 -10.02
N PRO A 142 6.72 -24.74 -10.83
CA PRO A 142 6.23 -26.14 -10.80
C PRO A 142 7.26 -27.24 -11.15
N ASP A 143 8.54 -26.89 -11.29
CA ASP A 143 9.61 -27.78 -11.73
C ASP A 143 10.34 -28.50 -10.57
N PHE A 144 9.96 -28.24 -9.31
CA PHE A 144 10.52 -28.95 -8.15
C PHE A 144 9.58 -30.03 -7.62
N VAL A 145 9.95 -31.31 -7.80
CA VAL A 145 9.33 -32.44 -7.10
C VAL A 145 9.99 -32.55 -5.72
N PRO A 146 9.25 -32.34 -4.61
CA PRO A 146 9.82 -32.50 -3.28
C PRO A 146 10.28 -33.95 -3.05
N ALA A 147 11.31 -34.12 -2.22
CA ALA A 147 11.67 -35.43 -1.70
C ALA A 147 10.47 -36.09 -0.96
N GLU A 148 10.44 -37.43 -0.92
CA GLU A 148 9.36 -38.17 -0.27
C GLU A 148 9.06 -37.62 1.14
N GLY A 149 7.82 -37.18 1.36
CA GLY A 149 7.35 -36.65 2.64
C GLY A 149 7.27 -35.13 2.78
N ILE A 150 7.67 -34.34 1.76
CA ILE A 150 7.50 -32.88 1.77
C ILE A 150 6.25 -32.47 0.99
N GLU A 151 5.29 -31.85 1.69
CA GLU A 151 4.06 -31.31 1.10
C GLU A 151 4.36 -30.03 0.30
N GLN A 152 4.01 -29.99 -0.99
CA GLN A 152 4.09 -28.75 -1.78
C GLN A 152 3.04 -27.74 -1.29
N ASN A 153 3.46 -26.71 -0.57
CA ASN A 153 2.58 -25.62 -0.19
C ASN A 153 2.65 -24.47 -1.22
N TYR A 154 1.69 -24.45 -2.15
CA TYR A 154 1.55 -23.42 -3.17
C TYR A 154 1.06 -22.05 -2.65
N ARG A 155 0.84 -21.89 -1.34
CA ARG A 155 0.23 -20.67 -0.77
C ARG A 155 1.24 -19.59 -0.38
N ASP A 156 2.54 -19.90 -0.31
CA ASP A 156 3.60 -18.92 -0.04
C ASP A 156 4.77 -19.13 -1.01
N PRO A 157 4.88 -18.30 -2.07
CA PRO A 157 5.99 -18.41 -3.01
C PRO A 157 7.33 -18.24 -2.29
N ARG A 158 8.32 -19.05 -2.70
CA ARG A 158 9.67 -19.09 -2.10
C ARG A 158 10.73 -18.67 -3.11
N TRP A 159 11.68 -17.88 -2.64
CA TRP A 159 12.85 -17.42 -3.40
C TRP A 159 14.13 -17.86 -2.71
N ILE A 160 15.16 -18.14 -3.50
CA ILE A 160 16.52 -18.40 -3.04
C ILE A 160 17.46 -17.32 -3.56
N ARG A 161 18.41 -16.90 -2.72
CA ARG A 161 19.48 -15.97 -3.09
C ARG A 161 20.49 -16.67 -3.98
N ILE A 162 20.88 -16.01 -5.06
CA ILE A 162 21.92 -16.50 -5.96
C ILE A 162 23.26 -15.97 -5.43
N THR A 163 24.05 -16.86 -4.82
CA THR A 163 25.48 -16.62 -4.66
C THR A 163 26.13 -16.76 -6.03
N ARG A 164 26.62 -15.66 -6.60
CA ARG A 164 27.61 -15.76 -7.68
C ARG A 164 28.90 -16.30 -7.06
N GLU A 165 29.04 -17.62 -7.00
CA GLU A 165 30.38 -18.18 -7.02
C GLU A 165 30.97 -17.90 -8.41
N PRO A 166 32.13 -17.25 -8.54
CA PRO A 166 32.84 -17.26 -9.80
C PRO A 166 33.16 -18.72 -10.09
N TYR A 167 32.56 -19.26 -11.15
CA TYR A 167 32.97 -20.54 -11.70
C TYR A 167 34.49 -20.56 -11.79
N GLY A 168 35.11 -21.58 -11.18
CA GLY A 168 36.52 -21.66 -10.88
C GLY A 168 37.45 -21.25 -12.03
N SER A 169 38.56 -20.62 -11.64
CA SER A 169 39.81 -20.61 -12.41
C SER A 169 40.80 -21.56 -11.77
#